data_AF-A0A7D5TG95-F1
#
_entry.id   AF-A0A7D5TG95-F1
#
_cell.length_a   1.000
_cell.length_b   1.000
_cell.length_c   1.000
_cell.angle_alpha   90.00
_cell.angle_beta   90.00
_cell.angle_gamma   90.00
#
_symmetry.space_group_name_H-M   'P 1'
#
loop_
_entity.id
_entity.type
_entity.pdbx_description
1 polymer ?
#
loop_
_entity_poly.entity_id
_entity_poly.type
_entity_poly.pdbx_seq_one_letter_code
_entity_poly.pdbx_strand_id
1 'polypeptide(L)'
;MDDDTFSRRQFLRIGGLASAVGLAGCSNLVEETTATPPDVDDSSDVDPLVPTDTPTAAETSAPAQKTDTQAQNQETDTPTPSPEPQPPEPRFVVAEDGSGDYKTLEDARRVSEPNDVVSLKPGSYTLKPKQGDSGLHVKKPLTLVGDSRDSTTVTVAPESNELSFTESYEFWHLTVTSQENSYFYTDGGITANYARYEVPTQGWKGGGSYGGSLNAYKTIINPPTIDKETVSGVRQFLADAPIWTGGLNVENCTVKVPIHVDRLQAQGTTFEAQPELPDSGGTVQDSTFENGIALLADSGSGLSISNSELHPDADGFAFRIPEASGSYSTSQPLRYNGPTIRDSTIHGKIEDKKRRDVWKSLRTLEGNVFRADEIDAEFFIDGKGADYIHRNAFIGADIRIDASGEGLRQKAHVYDEERKIGNYYSAFDKEDEDGDGIIDLPRPVPGEASATDQFPLASKDLSQHSE
;
A
#
# COMPACT_ATOMS: atom_id res chain seq x y z
N MET A 1 -59.19 29.89 -6.04
CA MET A 1 -60.04 28.71 -5.80
C MET A 1 -59.31 27.57 -6.45
N ASP A 2 -58.32 26.94 -5.83
CA ASP A 2 -58.04 26.82 -4.39
C ASP A 2 -56.55 27.05 -4.09
N ASP A 3 -56.31 27.87 -3.08
CA ASP A 3 -55.06 27.99 -2.34
C ASP A 3 -55.21 27.08 -1.13
N ASP A 4 -54.19 26.28 -0.81
CA ASP A 4 -54.02 25.85 0.57
C ASP A 4 -52.57 25.88 1.04
N THR A 5 -52.46 26.64 2.12
CA THR A 5 -51.32 27.03 2.95
C THR A 5 -50.71 25.91 3.79
N PHE A 6 -49.58 26.22 4.46
CA PHE A 6 -49.03 25.73 5.75
C PHE A 6 -47.51 25.51 5.61
N SER A 7 -46.59 25.94 6.49
CA SER A 7 -46.64 26.65 7.77
C SER A 7 -45.21 27.08 8.13
N ARG A 8 -45.00 28.34 8.51
CA ARG A 8 -43.79 28.85 9.18
C ARG A 8 -44.11 29.11 10.66
N ARG A 9 -43.32 28.53 11.58
CA ARG A 9 -43.03 28.98 12.97
C ARG A 9 -41.64 28.41 13.30
N GLN A 10 -40.54 29.12 13.58
CA GLN A 10 -40.21 30.24 14.47
C GLN A 10 -40.63 30.07 15.94
N PHE A 11 -39.67 29.76 16.81
CA PHE A 11 -39.41 30.29 18.18
C PHE A 11 -38.00 29.77 18.61
N LEU A 12 -36.92 30.56 18.64
CA LEU A 12 -36.44 31.58 19.61
C LEU A 12 -35.60 31.04 20.80
N ARG A 13 -34.30 31.37 20.74
CA ARG A 13 -33.29 31.78 21.75
C ARG A 13 -33.57 31.62 23.26
N ILE A 14 -32.52 31.25 24.01
CA ILE A 14 -31.88 31.95 25.17
C ILE A 14 -30.65 31.10 25.58
N GLY A 15 -29.41 31.61 25.45
CA GLY A 15 -28.58 32.20 26.53
C GLY A 15 -27.55 31.15 27.01
N GLY A 16 -26.23 31.33 27.02
CA GLY A 16 -25.41 32.51 27.28
C GLY A 16 -24.68 32.28 28.60
N LEU A 17 -23.40 31.86 28.55
CA LEU A 17 -22.47 31.98 29.68
C LEU A 17 -21.04 32.02 29.17
N ALA A 18 -20.41 33.16 29.43
CA ALA A 18 -19.03 33.49 29.15
C ALA A 18 -18.10 32.81 30.17
N SER A 19 -16.88 32.50 29.74
CA SER A 19 -15.73 32.39 30.63
C SER A 19 -14.49 32.84 29.87
N ALA A 20 -13.93 33.95 30.33
CA ALA A 20 -12.69 34.56 29.87
C ALA A 20 -11.57 34.20 30.86
N VAL A 21 -10.45 33.67 30.38
CA VAL A 21 -9.13 33.60 31.01
C VAL A 21 -8.15 33.38 29.83
N GLY A 22 -7.03 34.03 29.62
CA GLY A 22 -6.29 35.09 30.28
C GLY A 22 -4.99 35.22 29.48
N LEU A 23 -4.71 36.42 28.94
CA LEU A 23 -3.50 36.76 28.20
C LEU A 23 -2.37 37.10 29.19
N ALA A 24 -1.28 36.35 29.12
CA ALA A 24 0.08 36.72 29.53
C ALA A 24 1.01 35.89 28.62
N GLY A 25 1.96 36.43 27.86
CA GLY A 25 2.83 37.57 28.13
C GLY A 25 4.22 37.03 28.44
N CYS A 26 4.99 36.64 27.42
CA CYS A 26 6.44 36.42 27.51
C CYS A 26 7.09 36.82 26.18
N SER A 27 7.64 38.03 26.18
CA SER A 27 8.68 38.54 25.29
C SER A 27 10.02 37.85 25.58
N ASN A 28 10.72 37.43 24.52
CA ASN A 28 12.19 37.27 24.38
C ASN A 28 12.39 37.23 22.85
N LEU A 29 12.97 38.20 22.11
CA LEU A 29 14.21 38.94 22.24
C LEU A 29 15.41 38.08 22.65
N VAL A 30 16.00 37.41 21.65
CA VAL A 30 17.41 37.03 21.67
C VAL A 30 18.00 37.39 20.31
N GLU A 31 19.03 38.19 20.37
CA GLU A 31 19.83 38.71 19.27
C GLU A 31 20.70 37.62 18.63
N GLU A 32 20.81 37.74 17.31
CA GLU A 32 22.01 37.57 16.48
C GLU A 32 23.30 37.10 17.18
N THR A 33 23.78 35.91 16.81
CA THR A 33 25.22 35.65 16.65
C THR A 33 25.44 34.70 15.47
N THR A 34 25.96 35.26 14.39
CA THR A 34 26.61 34.57 13.28
C THR A 34 27.92 33.95 13.77
N ALA A 35 27.98 32.62 13.83
CA ALA A 35 29.22 31.89 14.10
C ALA A 35 29.86 31.46 12.77
N THR A 36 30.98 32.09 12.45
CA THR A 36 31.92 31.67 11.40
C THR A 36 32.52 30.30 11.78
N PRO A 37 32.61 29.33 10.86
CA PRO A 37 33.35 28.09 11.13
C PRO A 37 34.86 28.38 11.20
N PRO A 38 35.61 27.70 12.08
CA PRO A 38 37.07 27.82 12.09
C PRO A 38 37.68 27.10 10.88
N ASP A 39 38.62 27.79 10.21
CA ASP A 39 39.63 27.19 9.35
C ASP A 39 40.42 26.16 10.14
N VAL A 40 40.38 24.91 9.68
CA VAL A 40 41.32 23.86 10.09
C VAL A 40 42.28 23.66 8.94
N ASP A 41 43.36 24.43 8.99
CA ASP A 41 44.55 24.18 8.19
C ASP A 41 45.59 23.49 9.08
N ASP A 42 46.46 22.75 8.41
CA ASP A 42 47.73 22.17 8.87
C ASP A 42 47.76 20.71 9.37
N SER A 43 48.20 19.88 8.43
CA SER A 43 49.35 18.98 8.53
C SER A 43 49.42 17.98 9.69
N SER A 44 49.27 16.71 9.34
CA SER A 44 50.07 15.67 10.00
C SER A 44 50.49 14.62 8.97
N ASP A 45 51.81 14.53 8.82
CA ASP A 45 52.58 13.54 8.10
C ASP A 45 52.04 12.12 8.28
N VAL A 46 51.81 11.44 7.15
CA VAL A 46 51.60 9.99 7.12
C VAL A 46 52.81 9.37 6.41
N ASP A 47 53.66 8.70 7.20
CA ASP A 47 54.76 7.88 6.72
C ASP A 47 54.25 6.77 5.78
N PRO A 48 54.94 6.48 4.66
CA PRO A 48 54.58 5.39 3.76
C PRO A 48 54.90 4.03 4.40
N LEU A 49 53.87 3.22 4.63
CA LEU A 49 54.02 1.83 5.03
C LEU A 49 54.64 1.00 3.89
N VAL A 50 55.73 0.33 4.24
CA VAL A 50 56.49 -0.64 3.44
C VAL A 50 55.61 -1.86 3.12
N PRO A 51 55.62 -2.40 1.88
CA PRO A 51 54.89 -3.61 1.56
C PRO A 51 55.56 -4.82 2.23
N THR A 52 54.79 -5.59 2.99
CA THR A 52 55.23 -6.85 3.59
C THR A 52 54.74 -8.01 2.71
N ASP A 53 55.71 -8.70 2.10
CA ASP A 53 55.52 -9.95 1.36
C ASP A 53 54.85 -11.01 2.24
N THR A 54 53.71 -11.54 1.79
CA THR A 54 53.06 -12.70 2.41
C THR A 54 53.27 -13.93 1.50
N PRO A 55 53.79 -15.04 2.04
CA PRO A 55 54.18 -16.20 1.25
C PRO A 55 52.99 -17.05 0.79
N THR A 56 53.11 -17.49 -0.45
CA THR A 56 52.37 -18.56 -1.13
C THR A 56 52.28 -19.83 -0.26
N ALA A 57 51.05 -20.20 0.11
CA ALA A 57 50.74 -21.51 0.68
C ALA A 57 50.29 -22.47 -0.42
N ALA A 58 50.87 -23.67 -0.39
CA ALA A 58 50.75 -24.70 -1.40
C ALA A 58 49.37 -25.36 -1.45
N GLU A 59 48.88 -25.56 -2.67
CA GLU A 59 47.76 -26.44 -2.99
C GLU A 59 48.09 -27.88 -2.58
N THR A 60 47.23 -28.46 -1.73
CA THR A 60 47.18 -29.91 -1.50
C THR A 60 45.92 -30.44 -2.16
N SER A 61 46.09 -31.17 -3.25
CA SER A 61 45.02 -31.87 -3.96
C SER A 61 44.60 -33.12 -3.18
N ALA A 62 43.31 -33.20 -2.81
CA ALA A 62 42.67 -34.41 -2.29
C ALA A 62 41.58 -34.89 -3.29
N PRO A 63 41.33 -36.22 -3.39
CA PRO A 63 40.68 -36.82 -4.54
C PRO A 63 39.15 -36.67 -4.52
N ALA A 64 38.61 -36.40 -5.71
CA ALA A 64 37.19 -36.32 -6.01
C ALA A 64 36.43 -37.61 -5.68
N GLN A 65 35.50 -37.53 -4.73
CA GLN A 65 34.39 -38.46 -4.62
C GLN A 65 33.32 -38.08 -5.66
N LYS A 66 32.99 -39.02 -6.54
CA LYS A 66 31.83 -38.95 -7.42
C LYS A 66 30.57 -39.17 -6.59
N THR A 67 29.86 -38.10 -6.31
CA THR A 67 28.47 -38.15 -5.88
C THR A 67 27.62 -37.97 -7.14
N ASP A 68 26.97 -39.05 -7.58
CA ASP A 68 25.96 -39.01 -8.64
C ASP A 68 24.70 -38.32 -8.08
N THR A 69 24.69 -36.99 -8.10
CA THR A 69 23.49 -36.20 -7.85
C THR A 69 22.62 -36.24 -9.09
N GLN A 70 21.57 -37.05 -9.06
CA GLN A 70 20.47 -36.96 -10.02
C GLN A 70 19.73 -35.65 -9.76
N ALA A 71 20.15 -34.58 -10.44
CA ALA A 71 19.40 -33.34 -10.54
C ALA A 71 18.09 -33.65 -11.24
N GLN A 72 17.01 -33.77 -10.47
CA GLN A 72 15.67 -33.68 -11.00
C GLN A 72 15.48 -32.24 -11.47
N ASN A 73 15.53 -32.03 -12.78
CA ASN A 73 15.04 -30.82 -13.42
C ASN A 73 13.54 -30.70 -13.10
N GLN A 74 13.19 -30.07 -11.98
CA GLN A 74 11.90 -29.42 -11.86
C GLN A 74 11.92 -28.28 -12.87
N GLU A 75 11.24 -28.47 -14.00
CA GLU A 75 10.88 -27.39 -14.90
C GLU A 75 10.08 -26.39 -14.07
N THR A 76 10.74 -25.34 -13.61
CA THR A 76 10.09 -24.17 -13.04
C THR A 76 9.30 -23.57 -14.19
N ASP A 77 8.00 -23.87 -14.24
CA ASP A 77 7.05 -23.30 -15.20
C ASP A 77 7.10 -21.78 -15.02
N THR A 78 7.99 -21.13 -15.77
CA THR A 78 8.09 -19.69 -15.81
C THR A 78 6.78 -19.23 -16.44
N PRO A 79 5.88 -18.56 -15.69
CA PRO A 79 4.58 -18.20 -16.22
C PRO A 79 4.80 -17.38 -17.48
N THR A 80 4.18 -17.82 -18.59
CA THR A 80 4.23 -17.06 -19.83
C THR A 80 3.61 -15.69 -19.54
N PRO A 81 4.34 -14.58 -19.77
CA PRO A 81 3.84 -13.26 -19.42
C PRO A 81 2.51 -13.01 -20.12
N SER A 82 1.51 -12.53 -19.36
CA SER A 82 0.23 -12.12 -19.92
C SER A 82 0.48 -11.11 -21.04
N PRO A 83 -0.16 -11.27 -22.22
CA PRO A 83 0.07 -10.36 -23.34
C PRO A 83 -0.22 -8.93 -22.93
N GLU A 84 0.74 -8.05 -23.21
CA GLU A 84 0.68 -6.64 -22.87
C GLU A 84 -0.53 -5.96 -23.55
N PRO A 85 -1.44 -5.31 -22.79
CA PRO A 85 -2.69 -4.80 -23.31
C PRO A 85 -2.44 -3.67 -24.32
N GLN A 86 -3.17 -3.68 -25.45
CA GLN A 86 -3.01 -2.71 -26.53
C GLN A 86 -4.16 -1.69 -26.52
N PRO A 87 -3.89 -0.42 -26.86
CA PRO A 87 -4.94 0.59 -26.95
C PRO A 87 -5.93 0.22 -28.06
N PRO A 88 -7.24 0.45 -27.86
CA PRO A 88 -8.24 0.13 -28.87
C PRO A 88 -8.15 1.10 -30.07
N GLU A 89 -8.61 0.65 -31.23
CA GLU A 89 -8.60 1.46 -32.45
C GLU A 89 -9.58 2.66 -32.34
N PRO A 90 -9.14 3.89 -32.67
CA PRO A 90 -9.98 5.07 -32.54
C PRO A 90 -11.04 5.16 -33.63
N ARG A 91 -12.25 5.60 -33.24
CA ARG A 91 -13.31 6.00 -34.17
C ARG A 91 -13.14 7.45 -34.62
N PHE A 92 -12.64 8.30 -33.73
CA PHE A 92 -12.45 9.72 -33.96
C PHE A 92 -11.04 10.15 -33.55
N VAL A 93 -10.48 11.10 -34.28
CA VAL A 93 -9.21 11.75 -33.98
C VAL A 93 -9.45 13.22 -33.63
N VAL A 94 -8.93 13.66 -32.50
CA VAL A 94 -8.94 15.06 -32.07
C VAL A 94 -7.52 15.63 -32.19
N ALA A 95 -7.41 16.79 -32.83
CA ALA A 95 -6.15 17.52 -32.91
C ALA A 95 -6.41 19.02 -32.86
N GLU A 96 -5.75 19.73 -31.94
CA GLU A 96 -5.96 21.18 -31.73
C GLU A 96 -5.59 22.02 -32.97
N ASP A 97 -4.67 21.53 -33.80
CA ASP A 97 -4.23 22.14 -35.06
C ASP A 97 -5.25 21.97 -36.21
N GLY A 98 -6.31 21.18 -36.00
CA GLY A 98 -7.34 20.89 -36.99
C GLY A 98 -6.97 19.76 -37.97
N SER A 99 -5.90 19.01 -37.73
CA SER A 99 -5.51 17.85 -38.54
C SER A 99 -6.36 16.59 -38.31
N GLY A 100 -7.13 16.55 -37.21
CA GLY A 100 -8.06 15.46 -36.87
C GLY A 100 -9.49 15.69 -37.37
N ASP A 101 -10.38 14.73 -37.07
CA ASP A 101 -11.81 14.83 -37.36
C ASP A 101 -12.47 15.97 -36.58
N TYR A 102 -11.96 16.25 -35.38
CA TYR A 102 -12.42 17.35 -34.52
C TYR A 102 -11.24 18.18 -34.02
N LYS A 103 -11.49 19.48 -33.87
CA LYS A 103 -10.51 20.40 -33.26
C LYS A 103 -10.53 20.34 -31.73
N THR A 104 -11.67 20.00 -31.14
CA THR A 104 -11.87 19.99 -29.67
C THR A 104 -12.39 18.65 -29.19
N LEU A 105 -12.03 18.28 -27.97
CA LEU A 105 -12.50 17.05 -27.33
C LEU A 105 -14.01 17.14 -27.04
N GLU A 106 -14.52 18.33 -26.75
CA GLU A 106 -15.95 18.56 -26.54
C GLU A 106 -16.78 18.28 -27.81
N ASP A 107 -16.28 18.65 -28.99
CA ASP A 107 -16.98 18.37 -30.24
C ASP A 107 -17.03 16.88 -30.55
N ALA A 108 -15.92 16.16 -30.36
CA ALA A 108 -15.87 14.71 -30.51
C ALA A 108 -16.84 14.03 -29.52
N ARG A 109 -16.74 14.35 -28.24
CA ARG A 109 -17.60 13.80 -27.18
C ARG A 109 -19.10 14.02 -27.44
N ARG A 110 -19.48 15.17 -28.02
CA ARG A 110 -20.88 15.49 -28.33
C ARG A 110 -21.49 14.49 -29.31
N VAL A 111 -20.72 14.01 -30.27
CA VAL A 111 -21.19 13.05 -31.29
C VAL A 111 -20.93 11.60 -30.91
N SER A 112 -20.06 11.34 -29.92
CA SER A 112 -19.74 9.99 -29.47
C SER A 112 -20.95 9.21 -28.95
N GLU A 113 -20.96 7.94 -29.35
CA GLU A 113 -21.80 6.89 -28.83
C GLU A 113 -21.12 6.20 -27.63
N PRO A 114 -21.88 5.51 -26.76
CA PRO A 114 -21.28 4.72 -25.68
C PRO A 114 -20.21 3.76 -26.19
N ASN A 115 -19.07 3.72 -25.50
CA ASN A 115 -17.88 2.91 -25.81
C ASN A 115 -17.09 3.33 -27.04
N ASP A 116 -17.36 4.51 -27.61
CA ASP A 116 -16.49 5.06 -28.65
C ASP A 116 -15.08 5.32 -28.11
N VAL A 117 -14.11 5.21 -29.02
CA VAL A 117 -12.70 5.48 -28.77
C VAL A 117 -12.31 6.77 -29.48
N VAL A 118 -11.76 7.72 -28.73
CA VAL A 118 -11.32 9.02 -29.22
C VAL A 118 -9.81 9.10 -29.05
N SER A 119 -9.07 9.15 -30.16
CA SER A 119 -7.63 9.39 -30.14
C SER A 119 -7.35 10.89 -30.09
N LEU A 120 -6.39 11.28 -29.25
CA LEU A 120 -5.94 12.65 -29.06
C LEU A 120 -4.52 12.76 -29.58
N LYS A 121 -4.27 13.66 -30.53
CA LYS A 121 -2.91 14.03 -30.93
C LYS A 121 -2.18 14.74 -29.79
N PRO A 122 -0.85 14.88 -29.83
CA PRO A 122 -0.12 15.69 -28.85
C PRO A 122 -0.76 17.07 -28.65
N GLY A 123 -0.91 17.50 -27.39
CA GLY A 123 -1.62 18.73 -27.06
C GLY A 123 -2.28 18.71 -25.68
N SER A 124 -3.02 19.78 -25.38
CA SER A 124 -3.67 19.96 -24.08
C SER A 124 -5.18 20.14 -24.25
N TYR A 125 -5.94 19.12 -23.89
CA TYR A 125 -7.38 19.10 -24.05
C TYR A 125 -8.07 19.40 -22.73
N THR A 126 -9.22 20.07 -22.80
CA THR A 126 -10.07 20.28 -21.61
C THR A 126 -11.31 19.41 -21.70
N LEU A 127 -11.72 18.82 -20.59
CA LEU A 127 -13.03 18.20 -20.43
C LEU A 127 -13.91 19.11 -19.58
N LYS A 128 -14.88 19.77 -20.24
CA LYS A 128 -15.84 20.68 -19.59
C LYS A 128 -17.23 20.06 -19.43
N PRO A 129 -17.99 20.44 -18.39
CA PRO A 129 -19.42 20.15 -18.31
C PRO A 129 -20.16 20.74 -19.49
N LYS A 130 -21.33 20.15 -19.80
CA LYS A 130 -22.24 20.78 -20.76
C LYS A 130 -22.77 22.06 -20.13
N GLN A 131 -22.86 23.13 -20.92
CA GLN A 131 -23.37 24.41 -20.43
C GLN A 131 -24.74 24.24 -19.76
N GLY A 132 -24.84 24.65 -18.49
CA GLY A 132 -26.06 24.55 -17.67
C GLY A 132 -26.14 23.31 -16.77
N ASP A 133 -25.21 22.36 -16.88
CA ASP A 133 -25.08 21.27 -15.92
C ASP A 133 -24.21 21.73 -14.74
N SER A 134 -24.64 21.45 -13.52
CA SER A 134 -23.92 21.82 -12.28
C SER A 134 -22.64 20.99 -12.04
N GLY A 135 -22.22 20.17 -13.00
CA GLY A 135 -21.08 19.26 -12.93
C GLY A 135 -20.96 18.49 -14.24
N LEU A 136 -19.77 17.95 -14.54
CA LEU A 136 -19.61 17.10 -15.71
C LEU A 136 -20.10 15.69 -15.33
N HIS A 137 -21.38 15.44 -15.62
CA HIS A 137 -22.00 14.13 -15.49
C HIS A 137 -21.75 13.32 -16.75
N VAL A 138 -20.89 12.32 -16.64
CA VAL A 138 -20.66 11.46 -17.79
C VAL A 138 -21.50 10.19 -17.70
N LYS A 139 -22.51 10.14 -18.58
CA LYS A 139 -23.50 9.06 -18.68
C LYS A 139 -23.21 8.05 -19.79
N LYS A 140 -22.15 8.27 -20.56
CA LYS A 140 -21.75 7.39 -21.66
C LYS A 140 -20.31 6.98 -21.43
N PRO A 141 -20.00 5.69 -21.36
CA PRO A 141 -18.60 5.26 -21.31
C PRO A 141 -17.87 5.75 -22.56
N LEU A 142 -16.62 6.18 -22.38
CA LEU A 142 -15.77 6.71 -23.43
C LEU A 142 -14.33 6.29 -23.16
N THR A 143 -13.61 5.97 -24.23
CA THR A 143 -12.16 5.72 -24.16
C THR A 143 -11.41 6.88 -24.78
N LEU A 144 -10.45 7.45 -24.03
CA LEU A 144 -9.55 8.48 -24.52
C LEU A 144 -8.14 7.89 -24.68
N VAL A 145 -7.58 8.00 -25.88
CA VAL A 145 -6.26 7.47 -26.22
C VAL A 145 -5.34 8.61 -26.64
N GLY A 146 -4.39 8.99 -25.79
CA GLY A 146 -3.37 9.97 -26.14
C GLY A 146 -2.27 9.38 -27.01
N ASP A 147 -1.40 10.27 -27.49
CA ASP A 147 -0.18 9.89 -28.19
C ASP A 147 0.87 9.35 -27.21
N SER A 148 1.06 10.04 -26.09
CA SER A 148 1.82 9.56 -24.94
C SER A 148 1.45 10.33 -23.68
N ARG A 149 1.73 9.76 -22.50
CA ARG A 149 1.51 10.45 -21.22
C ARG A 149 2.32 11.74 -21.07
N ASP A 150 3.42 11.89 -21.82
CA ASP A 150 4.27 13.08 -21.74
C ASP A 150 3.93 14.13 -22.81
N SER A 151 3.14 13.78 -23.83
CA SER A 151 2.78 14.66 -24.95
C SER A 151 1.28 15.02 -25.03
N THR A 152 0.42 14.24 -24.38
CA THR A 152 -1.03 14.46 -24.36
C THR A 152 -1.53 14.64 -22.92
N THR A 153 -2.13 15.79 -22.64
CA THR A 153 -2.76 16.08 -21.36
C THR A 153 -4.26 16.31 -21.53
N VAL A 154 -5.06 15.71 -20.66
CA VAL A 154 -6.48 15.99 -20.51
C VAL A 154 -6.69 16.63 -19.14
N THR A 155 -7.02 17.92 -19.12
CA THR A 155 -7.41 18.64 -17.91
C THR A 155 -8.91 18.55 -17.73
N VAL A 156 -9.35 18.01 -16.60
CA VAL A 156 -10.75 18.12 -16.20
C VAL A 156 -10.98 19.43 -15.47
N ALA A 157 -11.86 20.25 -16.04
CA ALA A 157 -12.19 21.57 -15.55
C ALA A 157 -13.70 21.68 -15.27
N PRO A 158 -14.18 21.10 -14.15
CA PRO A 158 -15.59 21.15 -13.82
C PRO A 158 -15.95 22.53 -13.23
N GLU A 159 -17.16 23.03 -13.49
CA GLU A 159 -17.63 24.31 -12.92
C GLU A 159 -17.91 24.20 -11.41
N SER A 160 -18.28 23.01 -10.96
CA SER A 160 -18.23 22.59 -9.55
C SER A 160 -16.98 21.76 -9.36
N ASN A 161 -16.33 21.80 -8.20
CA ASN A 161 -15.10 21.01 -7.92
C ASN A 161 -15.28 19.47 -8.00
N GLU A 162 -16.44 18.98 -8.46
CA GLU A 162 -16.85 17.59 -8.45
C GLU A 162 -17.16 17.10 -9.86
N LEU A 163 -16.53 15.99 -10.24
CA LEU A 163 -16.80 15.31 -11.49
C LEU A 163 -17.50 13.97 -11.26
N SER A 164 -18.72 13.78 -11.72
CA SER A 164 -19.48 12.54 -11.47
C SER A 164 -19.49 11.61 -12.69
N PHE A 165 -18.87 10.44 -12.53
CA PHE A 165 -18.98 9.32 -13.47
C PHE A 165 -19.99 8.30 -12.93
N THR A 166 -21.08 8.10 -13.68
CA THR A 166 -22.02 7.00 -13.40
C THR A 166 -21.68 5.74 -14.20
N GLU A 167 -20.88 5.89 -15.24
CA GLU A 167 -20.43 4.83 -16.14
C GLU A 167 -18.90 4.81 -16.20
N SER A 168 -18.32 3.75 -16.76
CA SER A 168 -16.87 3.60 -16.79
C SER A 168 -16.17 4.54 -17.77
N TYR A 169 -14.99 5.03 -17.38
CA TYR A 169 -14.11 5.84 -18.24
C TYR A 169 -12.75 5.18 -18.39
N GLU A 170 -12.18 5.27 -19.58
CA GLU A 170 -10.90 4.64 -19.86
C GLU A 170 -9.91 5.63 -20.49
N PHE A 171 -8.70 5.65 -19.95
CA PHE A 171 -7.62 6.53 -20.34
C PHE A 171 -6.40 5.70 -20.77
N TRP A 172 -5.86 6.01 -21.95
CA TRP A 172 -4.67 5.37 -22.49
C TRP A 172 -3.61 6.40 -22.87
N HIS A 173 -2.35 6.14 -22.54
CA HIS A 173 -1.20 6.90 -23.04
C HIS A 173 -1.37 8.42 -22.94
N LEU A 174 -1.87 8.92 -21.81
CA LEU A 174 -2.09 10.35 -21.59
C LEU A 174 -1.90 10.70 -20.11
N THR A 175 -1.74 11.99 -19.83
CA THR A 175 -1.86 12.53 -18.48
C THR A 175 -3.30 13.00 -18.25
N VAL A 176 -3.95 12.50 -17.20
CA VAL A 176 -5.22 13.04 -16.70
C VAL A 176 -4.91 13.91 -15.49
N THR A 177 -5.29 15.17 -15.55
CA THR A 177 -5.12 16.13 -14.45
C THR A 177 -6.43 16.84 -14.17
N SER A 178 -6.56 17.47 -13.01
CA SER A 178 -7.73 18.25 -12.61
C SER A 178 -7.36 19.69 -12.31
N GLN A 179 -8.33 20.59 -12.42
CA GLN A 179 -8.17 21.93 -11.85
C GLN A 179 -7.95 21.86 -10.34
N GLU A 180 -7.34 22.91 -9.79
CA GLU A 180 -7.05 22.99 -8.36
C GLU A 180 -8.30 22.69 -7.52
N ASN A 181 -8.15 21.84 -6.50
CA ASN A 181 -9.22 21.38 -5.61
C ASN A 181 -10.37 20.62 -6.31
N SER A 182 -10.22 20.21 -7.58
CA SER A 182 -11.19 19.38 -8.28
C SER A 182 -10.87 17.89 -8.13
N TYR A 183 -11.90 17.07 -7.97
CA TYR A 183 -11.78 15.62 -7.80
C TYR A 183 -12.81 14.86 -8.63
N PHE A 184 -12.51 13.59 -8.85
CA PHE A 184 -13.44 12.64 -9.45
C PHE A 184 -14.29 11.99 -8.38
N TYR A 185 -15.58 12.10 -8.56
CA TYR A 185 -16.59 11.29 -7.92
C TYR A 185 -16.99 10.18 -8.89
N THR A 186 -16.83 8.92 -8.51
CA THR A 186 -17.17 7.82 -9.41
C THR A 186 -18.04 6.77 -8.73
N ASP A 187 -19.26 6.60 -9.25
CA ASP A 187 -20.07 5.41 -8.98
C ASP A 187 -19.64 4.25 -9.92
N GLY A 188 -19.06 4.59 -11.08
CA GLY A 188 -18.50 3.66 -12.07
C GLY A 188 -17.01 3.34 -11.88
N GLY A 189 -16.43 2.59 -12.82
CA GLY A 189 -15.01 2.27 -12.83
C GLY A 189 -14.19 3.27 -13.65
N ILE A 190 -13.02 3.67 -13.14
CA ILE A 190 -12.00 4.37 -13.92
C ILE A 190 -10.95 3.34 -14.32
N THR A 191 -10.56 3.33 -15.58
CA THR A 191 -9.46 2.52 -16.08
C THR A 191 -8.36 3.43 -16.63
N ALA A 192 -7.12 3.23 -16.21
CA ALA A 192 -5.97 4.03 -16.62
C ALA A 192 -4.81 3.12 -17.06
N ASN A 193 -4.55 3.05 -18.36
CA ASN A 193 -3.52 2.19 -18.95
C ASN A 193 -2.39 3.07 -19.50
N TYR A 194 -1.14 2.83 -19.09
CA TYR A 194 0.03 3.60 -19.50
C TYR A 194 -0.12 5.11 -19.28
N ALA A 195 -0.89 5.49 -18.28
CA ALA A 195 -1.27 6.87 -18.05
C ALA A 195 -0.39 7.50 -16.97
N ARG A 196 -0.53 8.81 -16.84
CA ARG A 196 -0.27 9.51 -15.59
C ARG A 196 -1.60 10.00 -15.03
N TYR A 197 -1.95 9.56 -13.84
CA TYR A 197 -3.22 9.85 -13.21
C TYR A 197 -3.02 10.79 -12.03
N GLU A 198 -3.36 12.06 -12.23
CA GLU A 198 -3.14 13.16 -11.29
C GLU A 198 -4.46 13.77 -10.82
N VAL A 199 -5.51 12.95 -10.66
CA VAL A 199 -6.82 13.43 -10.22
C VAL A 199 -7.23 12.79 -8.89
N PRO A 200 -7.46 13.57 -7.83
CA PRO A 200 -8.00 13.04 -6.59
C PRO A 200 -9.33 12.33 -6.86
N THR A 201 -9.59 11.21 -6.22
CA THR A 201 -10.73 10.33 -6.55
C THR A 201 -11.45 9.87 -5.29
N GLN A 202 -12.78 10.00 -5.31
CA GLN A 202 -13.68 9.59 -4.24
C GLN A 202 -14.81 8.68 -4.76
N GLY A 203 -15.06 7.58 -4.06
CA GLY A 203 -16.07 6.57 -4.41
C GLY A 203 -17.33 6.52 -3.52
N TRP A 204 -17.68 7.58 -2.78
CA TRP A 204 -18.66 7.45 -1.68
C TRP A 204 -19.96 8.27 -1.82
N LYS A 205 -21.10 7.58 -1.93
CA LYS A 205 -22.45 8.15 -1.69
C LYS A 205 -23.09 7.59 -0.43
N GLY A 206 -23.27 8.44 0.58
CA GLY A 206 -24.43 8.31 1.49
C GLY A 206 -24.45 7.14 2.48
N GLY A 207 -23.33 6.79 3.09
CA GLY A 207 -23.36 5.98 4.33
C GLY A 207 -23.53 4.47 4.19
N GLY A 208 -23.46 3.91 2.98
CA GLY A 208 -23.47 2.46 2.77
C GLY A 208 -22.75 2.04 1.49
N SER A 209 -21.74 1.18 1.64
CA SER A 209 -20.93 0.46 0.64
C SER A 209 -20.35 1.27 -0.54
N TYR A 210 -19.02 1.26 -0.55
CA TYR A 210 -18.07 1.98 -1.39
C TYR A 210 -18.25 1.64 -2.88
N GLY A 211 -18.66 2.65 -3.66
CA GLY A 211 -18.84 2.56 -5.11
C GLY A 211 -17.56 2.94 -5.86
N GLY A 212 -17.49 2.48 -7.11
CA GLY A 212 -16.41 2.74 -8.03
C GLY A 212 -15.10 1.98 -7.76
N SER A 213 -14.34 1.76 -8.83
CA SER A 213 -12.99 1.20 -8.76
C SER A 213 -12.04 1.99 -9.64
N LEU A 214 -10.76 2.03 -9.26
CA LEU A 214 -9.67 2.48 -10.11
C LEU A 214 -8.89 1.25 -10.56
N ASN A 215 -8.94 0.95 -11.85
CA ASN A 215 -8.16 -0.10 -12.49
C ASN A 215 -7.01 0.57 -13.23
N ALA A 216 -5.79 0.09 -13.05
CA ALA A 216 -4.63 0.72 -13.66
C ALA A 216 -3.56 -0.29 -14.06
N TYR A 217 -2.96 -0.07 -15.22
CA TYR A 217 -1.88 -0.90 -15.76
C TYR A 217 -0.74 0.01 -16.22
N LYS A 218 0.50 -0.23 -15.75
CA LYS A 218 1.69 0.60 -16.09
C LYS A 218 1.46 2.10 -15.95
N THR A 219 0.68 2.49 -14.93
CA THR A 219 0.25 3.86 -14.69
C THR A 219 0.94 4.45 -13.46
N ILE A 220 1.25 5.73 -13.54
CA ILE A 220 1.76 6.52 -12.40
C ILE A 220 0.56 7.22 -11.76
N ILE A 221 0.24 6.90 -10.51
CA ILE A 221 -0.85 7.50 -9.74
C ILE A 221 -0.24 8.50 -8.77
N ASN A 222 -0.44 9.79 -9.05
CA ASN A 222 0.12 10.88 -8.25
C ASN A 222 -0.82 12.11 -8.22
N PRO A 223 -2.07 11.95 -7.77
CA PRO A 223 -2.97 13.08 -7.59
C PRO A 223 -2.42 14.08 -6.55
N PRO A 224 -2.63 15.39 -6.74
CA PRO A 224 -2.32 16.37 -5.71
C PRO A 224 -3.18 16.15 -4.47
N THR A 225 -2.68 16.54 -3.30
CA THR A 225 -3.52 16.65 -2.11
C THR A 225 -4.49 17.81 -2.26
N ILE A 226 -5.68 17.67 -1.69
CA ILE A 226 -6.66 18.76 -1.63
C ILE A 226 -6.46 19.52 -0.31
N ASP A 227 -6.49 20.85 -0.36
CA ASP A 227 -6.37 21.67 0.84
C ASP A 227 -7.58 21.47 1.76
N LYS A 228 -7.33 21.03 3.01
CA LYS A 228 -8.35 20.83 4.06
C LYS A 228 -9.21 22.06 4.29
N GLU A 229 -8.70 23.26 4.07
CA GLU A 229 -9.46 24.51 4.23
C GLU A 229 -10.47 24.72 3.10
N THR A 230 -10.22 24.13 1.93
CA THR A 230 -11.08 24.23 0.74
C THR A 230 -12.17 23.16 0.69
N VAL A 231 -12.05 22.11 1.50
CA VAL A 231 -13.00 20.98 1.56
C VAL A 231 -13.68 20.86 2.92
N SER A 232 -15.01 20.77 2.93
CA SER A 232 -15.79 20.55 4.15
C SER A 232 -16.47 19.19 4.18
N GLY A 233 -16.63 18.64 5.39
CA GLY A 233 -17.39 17.42 5.65
C GLY A 233 -16.72 16.18 5.06
N VAL A 234 -17.49 15.41 4.29
CA VAL A 234 -17.07 14.15 3.64
C VAL A 234 -15.83 14.29 2.73
N ARG A 235 -15.48 15.51 2.33
CA ARG A 235 -14.35 15.79 1.45
C ARG A 235 -13.01 15.94 2.18
N GLN A 236 -13.04 16.16 3.51
CA GLN A 236 -11.82 16.34 4.33
C GLN A 236 -10.89 15.13 4.25
N PHE A 237 -11.49 13.96 4.07
CA PHE A 237 -10.90 12.68 3.78
C PHE A 237 -9.93 12.65 2.58
N LEU A 238 -10.22 13.39 1.51
CA LEU A 238 -9.33 13.46 0.34
C LEU A 238 -8.04 14.25 0.58
N ALA A 239 -8.00 15.04 1.65
CA ALA A 239 -6.78 15.73 2.04
C ALA A 239 -5.78 14.80 2.75
N ASP A 240 -6.27 13.70 3.34
CA ASP A 240 -5.45 12.68 3.98
C ASP A 240 -5.07 11.58 2.98
N ALA A 241 -6.03 11.12 2.18
CA ALA A 241 -5.82 10.11 1.15
C ALA A 241 -6.47 10.55 -0.19
N PRO A 242 -5.68 11.07 -1.15
CA PRO A 242 -6.20 11.54 -2.44
C PRO A 242 -6.92 10.48 -3.27
N ILE A 243 -6.69 9.20 -3.01
CA ILE A 243 -7.43 8.08 -3.61
C ILE A 243 -8.27 7.43 -2.52
N TRP A 244 -9.58 7.61 -2.59
CA TRP A 244 -10.55 7.04 -1.67
C TRP A 244 -11.66 6.30 -2.45
N THR A 245 -11.50 5.00 -2.71
CA THR A 245 -12.39 4.25 -3.61
C THR A 245 -12.75 2.86 -3.09
N GLY A 246 -13.80 2.23 -3.65
CA GLY A 246 -14.22 0.87 -3.28
C GLY A 246 -13.24 -0.21 -3.73
N GLY A 247 -12.48 0.02 -4.79
CA GLY A 247 -11.47 -0.93 -5.24
C GLY A 247 -10.33 -0.26 -5.98
N LEU A 248 -9.11 -0.72 -5.72
CA LEU A 248 -7.93 -0.35 -6.48
C LEU A 248 -7.32 -1.63 -7.04
N ASN A 249 -7.34 -1.76 -8.37
CA ASN A 249 -6.75 -2.87 -9.09
C ASN A 249 -5.57 -2.33 -9.90
N VAL A 250 -4.34 -2.53 -9.44
CA VAL A 250 -3.12 -1.93 -10.00
C VAL A 250 -2.15 -3.01 -10.43
N GLU A 251 -1.68 -2.94 -11.67
CA GLU A 251 -0.68 -3.85 -12.21
C GLU A 251 0.50 -3.07 -12.80
N ASN A 252 1.72 -3.40 -12.36
CA ASN A 252 2.96 -2.74 -12.80
C ASN A 252 2.91 -1.21 -12.63
N CYS A 253 2.23 -0.71 -11.60
CA CYS A 253 2.01 0.71 -11.37
C CYS A 253 3.00 1.32 -10.37
N THR A 254 3.02 2.65 -10.32
CA THR A 254 3.66 3.40 -9.23
C THR A 254 2.61 4.28 -8.56
N VAL A 255 2.35 4.04 -7.28
CA VAL A 255 1.39 4.80 -6.47
C VAL A 255 2.16 5.69 -5.51
N LYS A 256 2.10 7.01 -5.72
CA LYS A 256 2.93 7.99 -5.00
C LYS A 256 2.24 8.68 -3.82
N VAL A 257 0.97 8.34 -3.59
CA VAL A 257 0.11 9.02 -2.63
C VAL A 257 -0.51 8.03 -1.66
N PRO A 258 -0.88 8.48 -0.44
CA PRO A 258 -1.69 7.67 0.44
C PRO A 258 -2.99 7.26 -0.24
N ILE A 259 -3.38 6.02 -0.02
CA ILE A 259 -4.63 5.47 -0.55
C ILE A 259 -5.50 5.01 0.61
N HIS A 260 -6.81 5.15 0.45
CA HIS A 260 -7.83 4.60 1.33
C HIS A 260 -8.78 3.78 0.48
N VAL A 261 -8.54 2.47 0.42
CA VAL A 261 -9.29 1.60 -0.51
C VAL A 261 -9.83 0.38 0.19
N ASP A 262 -11.08 0.08 -0.11
CA ASP A 262 -11.74 -1.10 0.40
C ASP A 262 -10.98 -2.35 -0.03
N ARG A 263 -10.94 -2.63 -1.33
CA ARG A 263 -10.27 -3.79 -1.88
C ARG A 263 -9.02 -3.37 -2.63
N LEU A 264 -7.87 -3.92 -2.25
CA LEU A 264 -6.62 -3.76 -2.99
C LEU A 264 -6.29 -5.03 -3.77
N GLN A 265 -6.19 -4.93 -5.09
CA GLN A 265 -5.56 -5.94 -5.95
C GLN A 265 -4.32 -5.30 -6.56
N ALA A 266 -3.14 -5.80 -6.23
CA ALA A 266 -1.89 -5.23 -6.69
C ALA A 266 -0.96 -6.33 -7.21
N GLN A 267 -0.36 -6.10 -8.37
CA GLN A 267 0.69 -6.96 -8.92
C GLN A 267 1.82 -6.10 -9.48
N GLY A 268 3.09 -6.43 -9.22
CA GLY A 268 4.22 -5.70 -9.81
C GLY A 268 4.27 -4.21 -9.42
N THR A 269 3.58 -3.80 -8.36
CA THR A 269 3.29 -2.38 -8.08
C THR A 269 4.17 -1.84 -6.97
N THR A 270 4.64 -0.60 -7.13
CA THR A 270 5.38 0.13 -6.09
C THR A 270 4.48 1.16 -5.41
N PHE A 271 4.38 1.10 -4.09
CA PHE A 271 3.69 2.08 -3.25
C PHE A 271 4.74 2.95 -2.53
N GLU A 272 4.92 4.19 -2.98
CA GLU A 272 5.88 5.14 -2.39
C GLU A 272 5.33 5.84 -1.14
N ALA A 273 4.03 5.73 -0.85
CA ALA A 273 3.39 6.29 0.33
C ALA A 273 2.64 5.20 1.09
N GLN A 274 2.45 5.40 2.40
CA GLN A 274 1.78 4.43 3.26
C GLN A 274 0.31 4.24 2.81
N PRO A 275 -0.09 3.03 2.39
CA PRO A 275 -1.49 2.72 2.14
C PRO A 275 -2.23 2.51 3.46
N GLU A 276 -3.43 3.10 3.54
CA GLU A 276 -4.40 2.82 4.60
C GLU A 276 -5.48 1.89 4.05
N LEU A 277 -5.56 0.67 4.58
CA LEU A 277 -6.48 -0.34 4.04
C LEU A 277 -7.65 -0.56 5.02
N PRO A 278 -8.86 -0.05 4.69
CA PRO A 278 -10.10 -0.46 5.35
C PRO A 278 -10.45 -1.94 5.11
N ASP A 279 -11.50 -2.42 5.80
CA ASP A 279 -11.94 -3.83 5.97
C ASP A 279 -12.40 -4.58 4.71
N SER A 280 -11.59 -4.59 3.65
CA SER A 280 -11.86 -5.49 2.54
C SER A 280 -10.60 -6.17 2.10
N GLY A 281 -10.75 -7.48 1.90
CA GLY A 281 -9.65 -8.32 1.48
C GLY A 281 -9.05 -7.86 0.17
N GLY A 282 -7.99 -8.53 -0.21
CA GLY A 282 -7.19 -8.10 -1.32
C GLY A 282 -6.08 -9.09 -1.59
N THR A 283 -5.48 -8.95 -2.75
CA THR A 283 -4.32 -9.75 -3.12
C THR A 283 -3.25 -8.79 -3.58
N VAL A 284 -2.11 -8.83 -2.92
CA VAL A 284 -0.91 -8.11 -3.33
C VAL A 284 0.15 -9.13 -3.66
N GLN A 285 0.72 -9.04 -4.85
CA GLN A 285 1.74 -9.96 -5.33
C GLN A 285 2.88 -9.19 -6.00
N ASP A 286 4.12 -9.66 -5.85
CA ASP A 286 5.28 -9.14 -6.60
C ASP A 286 5.41 -7.60 -6.48
N SER A 287 5.09 -7.04 -5.31
CA SER A 287 4.92 -5.60 -5.12
C SER A 287 5.85 -5.06 -4.03
N THR A 288 6.14 -3.76 -4.06
CA THR A 288 7.02 -3.09 -3.09
C THR A 288 6.26 -2.01 -2.34
N PHE A 289 6.39 -1.96 -1.02
CA PHE A 289 5.88 -0.89 -0.17
C PHE A 289 7.05 -0.15 0.47
N GLU A 290 7.24 1.12 0.10
CA GLU A 290 8.37 1.94 0.57
C GLU A 290 8.15 2.54 1.96
N ASN A 291 6.90 2.57 2.45
CA ASN A 291 6.51 3.31 3.66
C ASN A 291 5.52 2.55 4.54
N GLY A 292 5.82 1.30 4.87
CA GLY A 292 4.98 0.44 5.71
C GLY A 292 3.55 0.27 5.18
N ILE A 293 2.73 -0.47 5.94
CA ILE A 293 1.31 -0.68 5.65
C ILE A 293 0.52 -0.47 6.95
N ALA A 294 -0.53 0.36 6.89
CA ALA A 294 -1.45 0.55 8.00
C ALA A 294 -2.81 -0.06 7.66
N LEU A 295 -3.19 -1.11 8.39
CA LEU A 295 -4.58 -1.55 8.40
C LEU A 295 -5.41 -0.62 9.25
N LEU A 296 -6.69 -0.44 8.95
CA LEU A 296 -7.56 0.35 9.81
C LEU A 296 -8.17 -0.51 10.91
N ALA A 297 -8.39 0.07 12.07
CA ALA A 297 -8.68 -0.65 13.32
C ALA A 297 -9.99 -1.49 13.29
N ASP A 298 -10.84 -1.20 12.31
CA ASP A 298 -12.09 -1.89 12.04
C ASP A 298 -11.97 -2.91 10.89
N SER A 299 -10.76 -3.30 10.48
CA SER A 299 -10.48 -4.17 9.32
C SER A 299 -9.92 -5.55 9.68
N GLY A 300 -10.45 -6.63 9.08
CA GLY A 300 -10.10 -7.99 9.49
C GLY A 300 -10.48 -9.12 8.54
N SER A 301 -10.70 -8.88 7.25
CA SER A 301 -10.94 -9.98 6.32
C SER A 301 -10.06 -9.95 5.07
N GLY A 302 -9.18 -10.95 4.91
CA GLY A 302 -8.79 -11.50 3.62
C GLY A 302 -7.73 -10.75 2.79
N LEU A 303 -6.94 -9.85 3.39
CA LEU A 303 -5.75 -9.33 2.70
C LEU A 303 -4.67 -10.42 2.65
N SER A 304 -4.22 -10.74 1.44
CA SER A 304 -3.09 -11.65 1.19
C SER A 304 -1.99 -10.87 0.50
N ILE A 305 -0.80 -10.86 1.08
CA ILE A 305 0.42 -10.28 0.51
C ILE A 305 1.37 -11.44 0.24
N SER A 306 1.93 -11.54 -0.97
CA SER A 306 2.86 -12.59 -1.34
C SER A 306 3.98 -12.08 -2.23
N ASN A 307 5.17 -12.69 -2.16
CA ASN A 307 6.32 -12.35 -3.02
C ASN A 307 6.62 -10.85 -3.07
N SER A 308 6.43 -10.15 -1.95
CA SER A 308 6.48 -8.69 -1.89
C SER A 308 7.63 -8.22 -1.01
N GLU A 309 7.98 -6.95 -1.14
CA GLU A 309 9.00 -6.28 -0.32
C GLU A 309 8.34 -5.17 0.51
N LEU A 310 8.51 -5.22 1.83
CA LEU A 310 7.87 -4.31 2.76
C LEU A 310 8.96 -3.56 3.55
N HIS A 311 9.12 -2.28 3.23
CA HIS A 311 10.00 -1.35 3.93
C HIS A 311 9.29 -0.71 5.13
N PRO A 312 10.03 -0.39 6.20
CA PRO A 312 9.49 0.26 7.37
C PRO A 312 9.06 1.70 7.07
N ASP A 313 8.02 2.15 7.77
CA ASP A 313 7.74 3.58 7.88
C ASP A 313 8.69 4.29 8.86
N ALA A 314 8.45 5.58 9.09
CA ALA A 314 9.29 6.43 9.94
C ALA A 314 9.44 5.95 11.40
N ASP A 315 8.53 5.13 11.94
CA ASP A 315 8.68 4.56 13.29
C ASP A 315 9.22 3.11 13.27
N GLY A 316 9.69 2.65 12.12
CA GLY A 316 10.33 1.35 11.94
C GLY A 316 9.37 0.20 11.72
N PHE A 317 8.11 0.44 11.33
CA PHE A 317 7.12 -0.62 11.14
C PHE A 317 6.83 -0.85 9.66
N ALA A 318 6.97 -2.09 9.22
CA ALA A 318 6.59 -2.52 7.88
C ALA A 318 5.08 -2.83 7.78
N PHE A 319 4.46 -3.23 8.90
CA PHE A 319 3.05 -3.60 8.93
C PHE A 319 2.41 -3.31 10.29
N ARG A 320 1.26 -2.64 10.31
CA ARG A 320 0.54 -2.30 11.54
C ARG A 320 -0.94 -2.68 11.47
N ILE A 321 -1.40 -3.31 12.55
CA ILE A 321 -2.81 -3.46 12.88
C ILE A 321 -3.07 -2.62 14.14
N PRO A 322 -3.66 -1.42 14.01
CA PRO A 322 -3.94 -0.53 15.13
C PRO A 322 -5.06 -1.07 16.01
N GLU A 323 -5.15 -0.54 17.23
CA GLU A 323 -6.18 -0.92 18.18
C GLU A 323 -7.58 -0.45 17.72
N ALA A 324 -8.50 -1.40 17.57
CA ALA A 324 -9.90 -1.15 17.21
C ALA A 324 -10.52 -0.06 18.09
N SER A 325 -10.97 1.05 17.48
CA SER A 325 -11.60 2.18 18.20
C SER A 325 -13.06 1.92 18.61
N GLY A 326 -13.64 0.77 18.26
CA GLY A 326 -15.07 0.46 18.45
C GLY A 326 -15.37 -0.63 19.48
N SER A 327 -16.50 -0.48 20.20
CA SER A 327 -17.13 -1.56 20.97
C SER A 327 -17.94 -2.43 20.02
N TYR A 328 -17.39 -3.55 19.56
CA TYR A 328 -18.12 -4.49 18.72
C TYR A 328 -19.12 -5.32 19.54
N SER A 329 -20.36 -5.40 19.05
CA SER A 329 -21.37 -6.29 19.63
C SER A 329 -20.97 -7.75 19.42
N THR A 330 -20.71 -8.46 20.51
CA THR A 330 -20.15 -9.82 20.57
C THR A 330 -21.13 -10.94 20.17
N SER A 331 -22.23 -10.65 19.47
CA SER A 331 -23.34 -11.58 19.32
C SER A 331 -23.19 -12.62 18.21
N GLN A 332 -22.12 -12.59 17.41
CA GLN A 332 -21.82 -13.61 16.40
C GLN A 332 -20.32 -13.94 16.38
N PRO A 333 -19.91 -15.21 16.55
CA PRO A 333 -18.55 -15.65 16.30
C PRO A 333 -18.29 -15.69 14.79
N LEU A 334 -17.98 -14.53 14.22
CA LEU A 334 -17.57 -14.46 12.83
C LEU A 334 -16.18 -15.07 12.70
N ARG A 335 -16.06 -16.09 11.84
CA ARG A 335 -14.79 -16.69 11.44
C ARG A 335 -14.04 -15.69 10.56
N TYR A 336 -13.30 -14.78 11.18
CA TYR A 336 -12.52 -13.80 10.47
C TYR A 336 -11.23 -14.43 9.92
N ASN A 337 -11.00 -14.23 8.62
CA ASN A 337 -9.72 -14.56 7.98
C ASN A 337 -8.83 -13.33 8.10
N GLY A 338 -8.00 -13.26 9.14
CA GLY A 338 -7.04 -12.17 9.28
C GLY A 338 -6.07 -12.07 8.09
N PRO A 339 -5.31 -10.96 7.99
CA PRO A 339 -4.33 -10.77 6.93
C PRO A 339 -3.30 -11.90 6.89
N THR A 340 -2.75 -12.17 5.73
CA THR A 340 -1.70 -13.17 5.53
C THR A 340 -0.58 -12.58 4.71
N ILE A 341 0.66 -12.80 5.13
CA ILE A 341 1.86 -12.37 4.43
C ILE A 341 2.72 -13.60 4.16
N ARG A 342 3.04 -13.84 2.89
CA ARG A 342 3.80 -15.02 2.44
C ARG A 342 5.00 -14.68 1.59
N ASP A 343 6.05 -15.49 1.69
CA ASP A 343 7.17 -15.50 0.74
C ASP A 343 7.72 -14.08 0.44
N SER A 344 7.67 -13.19 1.44
CA SER A 344 7.97 -11.77 1.29
C SER A 344 9.22 -11.39 2.08
N THR A 345 9.88 -10.30 1.67
CA THR A 345 10.97 -9.70 2.44
C THR A 345 10.43 -8.54 3.26
N ILE A 346 10.76 -8.51 4.55
CA ILE A 346 10.22 -7.56 5.52
C ILE A 346 11.39 -6.89 6.24
N HIS A 347 11.56 -5.59 6.01
CA HIS A 347 12.66 -4.78 6.57
C HIS A 347 12.29 -4.03 7.85
N GLY A 348 11.11 -4.34 8.42
CA GLY A 348 10.51 -3.59 9.52
C GLY A 348 9.86 -4.45 10.60
N LYS A 349 9.41 -3.79 11.66
CA LYS A 349 8.59 -4.42 12.71
C LYS A 349 7.18 -4.69 12.22
N ILE A 350 6.54 -5.69 12.83
CA ILE A 350 5.11 -5.95 12.72
C ILE A 350 4.45 -5.62 14.05
N GLU A 351 3.40 -4.79 13.99
CA GLU A 351 2.58 -4.46 15.14
C GLU A 351 1.17 -5.05 14.99
N ASP A 352 0.73 -5.79 16.02
CA ASP A 352 -0.68 -6.21 16.16
C ASP A 352 -1.20 -5.75 17.54
N LYS A 353 -1.72 -4.51 17.58
CA LYS A 353 -2.30 -3.88 18.78
C LYS A 353 -3.74 -4.39 19.00
N LYS A 354 -3.88 -5.66 19.31
CA LYS A 354 -5.19 -6.28 19.51
C LYS A 354 -5.80 -5.96 20.88
N ARG A 355 -7.11 -5.66 20.92
CA ARG A 355 -7.93 -5.75 22.14
C ARG A 355 -8.30 -7.20 22.48
N ARG A 356 -8.33 -7.52 23.78
CA ARG A 356 -8.59 -8.85 24.36
C ARG A 356 -9.81 -9.58 23.76
N ASP A 357 -10.82 -8.85 23.28
CA ASP A 357 -12.13 -9.34 22.84
C ASP A 357 -12.37 -9.39 21.32
N VAL A 358 -11.54 -8.74 20.49
CA VAL A 358 -11.81 -8.64 19.04
C VAL A 358 -11.25 -9.87 18.29
N TRP A 359 -11.85 -10.30 17.19
CA TRP A 359 -11.45 -11.49 16.40
C TRP A 359 -10.44 -11.19 15.28
N LYS A 360 -9.95 -9.95 15.21
CA LYS A 360 -9.08 -9.45 14.16
C LYS A 360 -7.63 -9.55 14.64
N SER A 361 -6.81 -10.34 13.97
CA SER A 361 -5.36 -10.41 14.15
C SER A 361 -4.71 -10.77 12.83
N LEU A 362 -3.41 -10.54 12.73
CA LEU A 362 -2.61 -11.14 11.67
C LEU A 362 -2.78 -12.67 11.73
N ARG A 363 -3.17 -13.28 10.62
CA ARG A 363 -3.47 -14.71 10.60
C ARG A 363 -2.21 -15.54 10.40
N THR A 364 -1.48 -15.26 9.32
CA THR A 364 -0.37 -16.12 8.90
C THR A 364 0.81 -15.29 8.43
N LEU A 365 1.98 -15.65 8.95
CA LEU A 365 3.31 -15.29 8.44
C LEU A 365 3.99 -16.58 8.02
N GLU A 366 4.18 -16.79 6.73
CA GLU A 366 4.73 -18.03 6.17
C GLU A 366 5.75 -17.75 5.05
N GLY A 367 6.93 -18.36 5.08
CA GLY A 367 7.90 -18.19 3.98
C GLY A 367 8.63 -16.83 3.97
N ASN A 368 8.47 -15.96 4.97
CA ASN A 368 9.01 -14.61 4.90
C ASN A 368 10.45 -14.51 5.41
N VAL A 369 11.20 -13.54 4.87
CA VAL A 369 12.54 -13.17 5.34
C VAL A 369 12.47 -11.81 6.03
N PHE A 370 12.73 -11.79 7.33
CA PHE A 370 12.79 -10.57 8.13
C PHE A 370 14.24 -10.10 8.28
N ARG A 371 14.48 -8.82 8.04
CA ARG A 371 15.82 -8.20 8.07
C ARG A 371 15.81 -6.92 8.88
N ALA A 372 16.77 -6.79 9.79
CA ALA A 372 16.95 -5.61 10.64
C ALA A 372 18.02 -4.67 10.06
N ASP A 373 18.24 -4.69 8.75
CA ASP A 373 19.22 -3.82 8.10
C ASP A 373 18.75 -2.36 7.96
N GLU A 374 17.44 -2.12 8.02
CA GLU A 374 16.85 -0.79 7.93
C GLU A 374 16.30 -0.25 9.27
N ILE A 375 16.31 -1.07 10.32
CA ILE A 375 15.78 -0.72 11.63
C ILE A 375 16.70 -1.20 12.76
N ASP A 376 16.82 -0.39 13.80
CA ASP A 376 17.37 -0.85 15.09
C ASP A 376 16.23 -1.45 15.91
N ALA A 377 16.08 -2.77 15.86
CA ALA A 377 15.04 -3.49 16.57
C ALA A 377 15.60 -4.72 17.27
N GLU A 378 15.22 -4.90 18.53
CA GLU A 378 15.47 -6.13 19.27
C GLU A 378 14.54 -7.26 18.79
N PHE A 379 13.29 -6.91 18.47
CA PHE A 379 12.27 -7.84 18.02
C PHE A 379 11.54 -7.33 16.77
N PHE A 380 11.37 -8.19 15.76
CA PHE A 380 10.50 -7.92 14.62
C PHE A 380 9.03 -7.99 14.98
N ILE A 381 8.70 -8.92 15.88
CA ILE A 381 7.35 -9.13 16.39
C ILE A 381 7.45 -8.98 17.90
N ASP A 382 6.75 -7.99 18.44
CA ASP A 382 6.65 -7.77 19.88
C ASP A 382 5.17 -7.70 20.27
N GLY A 383 4.71 -8.68 21.07
CA GLY A 383 3.33 -8.75 21.56
C GLY A 383 2.59 -9.98 21.07
N LYS A 384 1.42 -9.83 20.44
CA LYS A 384 0.60 -11.00 20.06
C LYS A 384 1.13 -11.77 18.85
N GLY A 385 1.71 -11.06 17.87
CA GLY A 385 2.10 -11.65 16.59
C GLY A 385 0.92 -12.26 15.82
N ALA A 386 1.24 -13.08 14.81
CA ALA A 386 0.26 -13.81 14.02
C ALA A 386 -0.23 -15.09 14.70
N ASP A 387 -1.39 -15.60 14.29
CA ASP A 387 -1.90 -16.88 14.78
C ASP A 387 -1.04 -18.07 14.32
N TYR A 388 -0.45 -17.98 13.12
CA TYR A 388 0.49 -18.95 12.54
C TYR A 388 1.76 -18.24 12.07
N ILE A 389 2.92 -18.66 12.57
CA ILE A 389 4.24 -18.11 12.26
C ILE A 389 5.18 -19.30 11.99
N HIS A 390 5.36 -19.70 10.74
CA HIS A 390 6.20 -20.86 10.41
C HIS A 390 6.91 -20.63 9.07
N ARG A 391 8.01 -21.34 8.83
CA ARG A 391 8.85 -21.20 7.63
C ARG A 391 9.30 -19.75 7.41
N ASN A 392 9.58 -18.97 8.45
CA ASN A 392 10.17 -17.62 8.30
C ASN A 392 11.65 -17.64 8.68
N ALA A 393 12.41 -16.64 8.21
CA ALA A 393 13.80 -16.41 8.62
C ALA A 393 13.92 -15.05 9.31
N PHE A 394 14.30 -15.04 10.58
CA PHE A 394 14.51 -13.83 11.39
C PHE A 394 16.00 -13.50 11.49
N ILE A 395 16.45 -12.49 10.74
CA ILE A 395 17.86 -12.13 10.57
C ILE A 395 18.15 -10.77 11.22
N GLY A 396 18.99 -10.78 12.26
CA GLY A 396 19.45 -9.56 12.95
C GLY A 396 18.57 -9.11 14.12
N ALA A 397 17.34 -9.61 14.22
CA ALA A 397 16.45 -9.44 15.37
C ALA A 397 15.64 -10.72 15.63
N ASP A 398 15.01 -10.82 16.81
CA ASP A 398 14.26 -12.02 17.24
C ASP A 398 12.73 -11.76 17.20
N ILE A 399 11.94 -12.65 17.77
CA ILE A 399 10.51 -12.45 18.04
C ILE A 399 10.21 -12.63 19.53
N ARG A 400 9.27 -11.84 20.05
CA ARG A 400 8.70 -11.98 21.39
C ARG A 400 7.19 -12.09 21.30
N ILE A 401 6.63 -13.16 21.88
CA ILE A 401 5.20 -13.43 21.89
C ILE A 401 4.67 -13.37 23.32
N ASP A 402 4.04 -12.25 23.66
CA ASP A 402 3.53 -11.95 25.01
C ASP A 402 2.07 -12.38 25.19
N ALA A 403 1.27 -12.49 24.13
CA ALA A 403 -0.15 -12.77 24.31
C ALA A 403 -0.47 -14.26 24.37
N SER A 404 -0.47 -14.86 25.57
CA SER A 404 -1.46 -15.92 25.88
C SER A 404 -2.74 -15.22 26.34
N GLY A 405 -3.64 -14.89 25.41
CA GLY A 405 -4.92 -14.29 25.78
C GLY A 405 -5.60 -15.17 26.84
N GLU A 406 -5.81 -14.64 28.06
CA GLU A 406 -6.61 -15.31 29.07
C GLU A 406 -8.05 -15.45 28.53
N GLY A 407 -8.35 -16.62 27.96
CA GLY A 407 -9.67 -17.00 27.46
C GLY A 407 -9.61 -17.68 26.10
N LEU A 408 -10.06 -18.96 26.04
CA LEU A 408 -10.42 -19.82 24.89
C LEU A 408 -9.61 -19.76 23.57
N ARG A 409 -8.54 -18.97 23.47
CA ARG A 409 -7.83 -18.70 22.22
C ARG A 409 -6.56 -19.54 22.16
N GLN A 410 -6.30 -20.02 20.95
CA GLN A 410 -5.15 -20.84 20.60
C GLN A 410 -3.87 -20.04 20.83
N LYS A 411 -2.85 -20.71 21.38
CA LYS A 411 -1.48 -20.18 21.41
C LYS A 411 -1.01 -19.90 19.98
N ALA A 412 -0.16 -18.91 19.78
CA ALA A 412 0.48 -18.71 18.48
C ALA A 412 1.18 -20.01 18.05
N HIS A 413 0.89 -20.48 16.85
CA HIS A 413 1.51 -21.66 16.26
C HIS A 413 2.80 -21.23 15.56
N VAL A 414 3.93 -21.39 16.26
CA VAL A 414 5.26 -20.99 15.74
C VAL A 414 5.93 -22.08 14.89
N TYR A 415 5.18 -23.09 14.46
CA TYR A 415 5.61 -24.15 13.55
C TYR A 415 4.38 -24.79 12.88
N ASP A 416 4.59 -25.43 11.74
CA ASP A 416 3.63 -26.29 11.07
C ASP A 416 3.81 -27.73 11.58
N GLU A 417 2.83 -28.25 12.33
CA GLU A 417 2.88 -29.59 12.91
C GLU A 417 2.77 -30.70 11.86
N GLU A 418 2.03 -30.45 10.77
CA GLU A 418 1.80 -31.45 9.71
C GLU A 418 3.08 -31.63 8.90
N ARG A 419 3.73 -30.53 8.54
CA ARG A 419 4.99 -30.55 7.79
C ARG A 419 6.23 -30.74 8.67
N LYS A 420 6.09 -30.52 9.98
CA LYS A 420 7.20 -30.46 10.96
C LYS A 420 8.24 -29.40 10.62
N ILE A 421 7.78 -28.18 10.31
CA ILE A 421 8.64 -27.08 9.87
C ILE A 421 8.39 -25.86 10.75
N GLY A 422 9.45 -25.35 11.38
CA GLY A 422 9.44 -24.16 12.22
C GLY A 422 10.01 -22.93 11.51
N ASN A 423 10.71 -22.08 12.24
CA ASN A 423 11.36 -20.88 11.71
C ASN A 423 12.87 -20.91 11.93
N TYR A 424 13.60 -20.17 11.11
CA TYR A 424 15.00 -19.87 11.32
C TYR A 424 15.16 -18.64 12.22
N TYR A 425 16.03 -18.72 13.21
CA TYR A 425 16.35 -17.61 14.11
C TYR A 425 17.87 -17.41 14.14
N SER A 426 18.34 -16.25 13.67
CA SER A 426 19.78 -15.95 13.67
C SER A 426 20.42 -15.95 15.07
N ALA A 427 19.64 -15.74 16.13
CA ALA A 427 20.11 -15.79 17.52
C ALA A 427 20.14 -17.22 18.12
N PHE A 428 19.65 -18.24 17.41
CA PHE A 428 19.57 -19.62 17.89
C PHE A 428 20.61 -20.49 17.22
N ASP A 429 21.84 -20.41 17.74
CA ASP A 429 22.99 -21.17 17.25
C ASP A 429 23.00 -22.57 17.89
N LYS A 430 22.35 -23.52 17.21
CA LYS A 430 22.30 -24.94 17.56
C LYS A 430 22.59 -25.78 16.33
N GLU A 431 23.16 -26.95 16.57
CA GLU A 431 23.51 -27.89 15.52
C GLU A 431 22.28 -28.70 15.11
N ASP A 432 22.20 -28.98 13.81
CA ASP A 432 21.34 -29.99 13.19
C ASP A 432 22.19 -31.27 13.10
N GLU A 433 21.96 -32.23 14.00
CA GLU A 433 22.85 -33.39 14.16
C GLU A 433 22.66 -34.41 13.03
N ASP A 434 21.47 -34.48 12.43
CA ASP A 434 21.13 -35.46 11.40
C ASP A 434 21.16 -34.91 9.96
N GLY A 435 21.25 -33.59 9.81
CA GLY A 435 21.43 -32.87 8.55
C GLY A 435 20.17 -32.77 7.72
N ASP A 436 18.97 -32.86 8.33
CA ASP A 436 17.69 -32.75 7.65
C ASP A 436 17.22 -31.29 7.41
N GLY A 437 17.98 -30.31 7.89
CA GLY A 437 17.67 -28.89 7.80
C GLY A 437 16.85 -28.36 8.99
N ILE A 438 16.54 -29.21 9.97
CA ILE A 438 15.79 -28.88 11.19
C ILE A 438 16.72 -29.09 12.40
N ILE A 439 16.70 -28.13 13.31
CA ILE A 439 17.45 -28.22 14.57
C ILE A 439 16.72 -29.18 15.52
N ASP A 440 17.44 -30.19 16.01
CA ASP A 440 16.93 -31.23 16.93
C ASP A 440 16.40 -30.70 18.28
N LEU A 441 16.84 -29.50 18.67
CA LEU A 441 16.49 -28.87 19.92
C LEU A 441 15.32 -27.88 19.73
N PRO A 442 14.14 -28.13 20.36
CA PRO A 442 13.07 -27.15 20.38
C PRO A 442 13.53 -25.80 20.95
N ARG A 443 13.06 -24.72 20.34
CA ARG A 443 13.40 -23.36 20.73
C ARG A 443 12.25 -22.71 21.50
N PRO A 444 12.40 -22.43 22.81
CA PRO A 444 11.46 -21.56 23.51
C PRO A 444 11.48 -20.15 22.90
N VAL A 445 10.31 -19.65 22.52
CA VAL A 445 10.17 -18.29 22.01
C VAL A 445 10.00 -17.33 23.20
N PRO A 446 10.79 -16.24 23.28
CA PRO A 446 10.64 -15.24 24.34
C PRO A 446 9.21 -14.72 24.49
N GLY A 447 8.81 -14.37 25.71
CA GLY A 447 7.51 -13.76 26.03
C GLY A 447 6.61 -14.60 26.94
N GLU A 448 5.48 -14.03 27.35
CA GLU A 448 4.57 -14.65 28.32
C GLU A 448 3.75 -15.81 27.73
N ALA A 449 3.63 -15.92 26.41
CA ALA A 449 2.81 -16.95 25.77
C ALA A 449 3.34 -18.38 25.93
N SER A 450 4.59 -18.53 26.40
CA SER A 450 5.28 -19.82 26.52
C SER A 450 5.21 -20.62 25.21
N ALA A 451 5.37 -19.91 24.08
CA ALA A 451 5.42 -20.54 22.76
C ALA A 451 6.77 -21.26 22.60
N THR A 452 6.77 -22.36 21.85
CA THR A 452 7.99 -23.13 21.58
C THR A 452 7.93 -23.64 20.17
N ASP A 453 8.94 -23.28 19.38
CA ASP A 453 9.15 -23.80 18.05
C ASP A 453 9.75 -25.20 18.17
N GLN A 454 8.97 -26.22 17.78
CA GLN A 454 9.39 -27.62 17.91
C GLN A 454 10.33 -28.06 16.80
N PHE A 455 10.39 -27.32 15.69
CA PHE A 455 11.15 -27.69 14.51
C PHE A 455 11.94 -26.48 13.94
N PRO A 456 12.78 -25.79 14.75
CA PRO A 456 13.49 -24.61 14.27
C PRO A 456 14.36 -24.96 13.06
N LEU A 457 14.44 -24.08 12.06
CA LEU A 457 15.20 -24.36 10.85
C LEU A 457 16.69 -24.09 11.07
N ALA A 458 17.54 -24.96 10.51
CA ALA A 458 19.00 -24.83 10.57
C ALA A 458 19.55 -23.77 9.60
N SER A 459 18.80 -23.44 8.56
CA SER A 459 19.20 -22.50 7.50
C SER A 459 18.19 -21.38 7.30
N LYS A 460 18.70 -20.20 6.92
CA LYS A 460 17.88 -19.06 6.47
C LYS A 460 17.31 -19.24 5.07
N ASP A 461 17.80 -20.23 4.32
CA ASP A 461 17.32 -20.54 2.96
C ASP A 461 16.02 -21.35 3.03
N LEU A 462 14.90 -20.64 2.87
CA LEU A 462 13.56 -21.21 2.98
C LEU A 462 13.14 -22.04 1.75
N SER A 463 13.93 -22.03 0.68
CA SER A 463 13.64 -22.80 -0.54
C SER A 463 13.81 -24.31 -0.35
N GLN A 464 14.59 -24.73 0.65
CA GLN A 464 14.76 -26.14 1.02
C GLN A 464 13.47 -26.78 1.57
N HIS A 465 12.49 -25.94 1.90
CA HIS A 465 11.25 -26.32 2.59
C HIS A 465 9.99 -25.85 1.83
N SER A 466 10.09 -25.53 0.54
CA SER A 466 8.92 -25.27 -0.31
C SER A 466 8.41 -26.58 -0.91
N GLU A 467 7.39 -27.17 -0.30
CA GLU A 467 6.65 -28.33 -0.85
C GLU A 467 5.34 -27.91 -1.53
#